data_AF-A0A948CB44-F1
#
_entry.id   AF-A0A948CB44-F1
#
_cell.length_a   1.000
_cell.length_b   1.000
_cell.length_c   1.000
_cell.angle_alpha   90.00
_cell.angle_beta   90.00
_cell.angle_gamma   90.00
#
_symmetry.space_group_name_H-M   'P 1'
#
loop_
_entity.id
_entity.type
_entity.pdbx_description
1 polymer ?
#
loop_
_entity_poly.entity_id
_entity_poly.type
_entity_poly.pdbx_seq_one_letter_code
_entity_poly.pdbx_strand_id
1 'polypeptide(L)' 'MLRAYAPLLLKLVLEGDLRPGAVFDSVMPLEDVALAYAAMDDREATKVMLGP' A
#
# COMPACT_ATOMS: atom_id res chain seq x y z
N MET A 1 -14.09 3.57 -14.44
CA MET A 1 -14.11 2.41 -13.52
C MET A 1 -13.69 2.82 -12.11
N LEU A 2 -12.42 3.12 -11.79
CA LEU A 2 -12.01 3.54 -10.43
C LEU A 2 -12.74 4.79 -9.91
N ARG A 3 -12.93 5.80 -10.77
CA ARG A 3 -13.58 7.07 -10.40
C ARG A 3 -15.00 6.91 -9.83
N ALA A 4 -15.72 5.86 -10.23
CA ALA A 4 -17.07 5.61 -9.75
C ALA A 4 -17.08 5.08 -8.29
N TYR A 5 -16.05 4.33 -7.90
CA TYR A 5 -15.96 3.70 -6.58
C TYR A 5 -15.15 4.53 -5.58
N ALA A 6 -14.33 5.48 -6.03
CA ALA A 6 -13.48 6.28 -5.14
C ALA A 6 -14.25 6.99 -4.01
N PRO A 7 -15.43 7.62 -4.23
CA PRO A 7 -16.17 8.26 -3.13
C PRO A 7 -16.67 7.25 -2.09
N LEU A 8 -17.14 6.09 -2.54
CA LEU A 8 -17.60 5.02 -1.64
C LEU A 8 -16.45 4.45 -0.81
N LEU A 9 -15.33 4.12 -1.45
CA LEU A 9 -14.17 3.56 -0.76
C LEU A 9 -13.57 4.55 0.23
N LEU A 10 -13.48 5.84 -0.13
CA LEU A 10 -13.00 6.88 0.78
C LEU A 10 -13.88 6.96 2.03
N LYS A 11 -15.20 6.95 1.86
CA LYS A 11 -16.15 6.95 2.99
C LYS A 11 -15.89 5.78 3.94
N LEU A 12 -15.79 4.56 3.41
CA LEU A 12 -15.55 3.35 4.22
C LEU A 12 -14.21 3.38 4.97
N VAL A 13 -13.18 4.00 4.39
CA VAL A 13 -11.89 4.19 5.07
C VAL A 13 -12.00 5.18 6.22
N LEU A 14 -12.69 6.30 6.00
CA LEU A 14 -12.87 7.34 7.02
C LEU A 14 -13.76 6.87 8.18
N GLU A 15 -14.76 6.03 7.90
CA GLU A 15 -15.62 5.40 8.92
C GLU A 15 -14.90 4.25 9.67
N GLY A 16 -13.76 3.77 9.16
CA GLY A 16 -12.97 2.69 9.76
C GLY A 16 -13.43 1.28 9.37
N ASP A 17 -14.49 1.17 8.55
CA ASP A 17 -15.02 -0.07 8.01
C ASP A 17 -14.04 -0.76 7.06
N LEU A 18 -13.16 0.00 6.42
CA LEU A 18 -12.10 -0.51 5.54
C LEU A 18 -10.72 -0.02 6.01
N ARG A 19 -9.77 -0.96 6.16
CA ARG A 19 -8.37 -0.68 6.54
C ARG A 19 -7.41 -1.02 5.40
N PRO A 20 -7.26 -0.13 4.39
CA PRO A 20 -6.43 -0.42 3.23
C PRO A 20 -4.94 -0.51 3.58
N GLY A 21 -4.50 0.12 4.67
CA GLY A 21 -3.11 0.05 5.12
C GLY A 21 -2.65 -1.33 5.58
N ALA A 22 -3.58 -2.24 5.90
CA ALA A 22 -3.24 -3.59 6.37
C ALA A 22 -2.61 -4.49 5.30
N VAL A 23 -2.64 -4.08 4.03
CA VAL A 23 -2.02 -4.83 2.93
C VAL A 23 -0.50 -4.66 2.89
N PHE A 24 0.04 -3.62 3.53
CA PHE A 24 1.47 -3.37 3.57
C PHE A 24 2.11 -4.29 4.61
N ASP A 25 3.02 -5.15 4.17
CA ASP A 25 3.75 -6.10 5.01
C ASP A 25 5.18 -5.64 5.32
N SER A 26 5.64 -4.57 4.66
CA SER A 26 6.95 -3.96 4.91
C SER A 26 6.91 -2.44 4.71
N VAL A 27 7.79 -1.73 5.43
CA VAL A 27 8.00 -0.29 5.32
C VAL A 27 9.49 -0.04 5.09
N MET A 28 9.83 0.73 4.06
CA MET A 28 11.22 1.05 3.69
C MET A 28 11.39 2.55 3.39
N PRO A 29 12.61 3.09 3.50
CA PRO A 29 12.92 4.46 3.08
C PRO A 29 12.75 4.66 1.56
N LEU A 30 12.41 5.88 1.13
CA LEU A 30 12.20 6.21 -0.29
C LEU A 30 13.49 6.04 -1.11
N GLU A 31 14.66 6.28 -0.52
CA GLU A 31 15.96 6.03 -1.14
C GLU A 31 16.18 4.56 -1.50
N ASP A 32 15.49 3.64 -0.81
CA ASP A 32 15.61 2.19 -0.99
C ASP A 32 14.56 1.63 -1.97
N VAL A 33 13.95 2.47 -2.82
CA VAL A 33 12.92 2.06 -3.78
C VAL A 33 13.34 0.87 -4.65
N ALA A 34 14.61 0.81 -5.06
CA ALA A 34 15.14 -0.31 -5.85
C ALA A 34 15.14 -1.63 -5.07
N LEU A 35 15.49 -1.59 -3.78
CA LEU A 35 15.46 -2.74 -2.88
C LEU A 35 14.03 -3.19 -2.61
N ALA A 36 13.09 -2.24 -2.43
CA ALA A 36 11.68 -2.55 -2.28
C ALA A 36 11.12 -3.32 -3.49
N TYR A 37 11.51 -2.94 -4.71
CA TYR A 37 11.14 -3.67 -5.92
C TYR A 37 11.76 -5.07 -5.96
N ALA A 38 13.06 -5.19 -5.66
CA ALA A 38 13.74 -6.49 -5.62
C ALA A 38 13.08 -7.45 -4.61
N ALA A 39 12.80 -6.98 -3.39
CA ALA A 39 12.13 -7.77 -2.37
C ALA A 39 10.71 -8.24 -2.81
N MET A 40 9.99 -7.42 -3.58
CA MET A 40 8.70 -7.83 -4.15
C MET A 40 8.83 -8.85 -5.29
N ASP A 41 9.86 -8.73 -6.12
CA ASP A 41 10.15 -9.67 -7.21
C ASP A 41 10.56 -11.05 -6.68
N ASP A 42 11.47 -11.04 -5.69
CA ASP A 42 11.95 -12.24 -4.97
C ASP A 42 10.90 -12.84 -4.01
N ARG A 43 9.73 -12.19 -3.89
CA ARG A 43 8.61 -12.60 -3.01
C ARG A 43 8.95 -12.61 -1.51
N GLU A 44 9.93 -11.81 -1.11
CA GLU A 44 10.24 -11.53 0.30
C GLU A 44 9.24 -10.54 0.92
N ALA A 45 8.64 -9.67 0.10
CA ALA A 45 7.57 -8.76 0.48
C ALA A 45 6.41 -8.81 -0.54
N THR A 46 5.18 -8.66 -0.08
CA THR A 46 3.97 -8.61 -0.93
C THR A 46 3.63 -7.17 -1.30
N LYS A 47 3.76 -6.23 -0.36
CA LYS A 47 3.46 -4.82 -0.57
C LYS A 47 4.28 -3.93 0.37
N VAL A 48 5.20 -3.19 -0.21
CA VAL A 48 6.04 -2.24 0.52
C VAL A 48 5.40 -0.85 0.56
N MET A 49 5.39 -0.23 1.74
CA MET A 49 5.13 1.21 1.91
C MET A 49 6.46 1.96 1.93
N LEU A 50 6.63 2.95 1.05
CA LEU A 50 7.80 3.83 1.07
C LEU A 50 7.50 5.06 1.91
N GLY A 51 8.36 5.29 2.91
CA GLY A 51 8.36 6.50 3.73
C GLY A 51 9.42 7.50 3.24
N PRO A 52 9.24 8.80 3.51
CA PRO A 52 10.27 9.81 3.23
C PRO A 52 11.51 9.64 4.10
#